data_AF-A0A316DES1-F1
#
_entry.id   AF-A0A316DES1-F1
#
_cell.length_a   1.000
_cell.length_b   1.000
_cell.length_c   1.000
_cell.angle_alpha   90.00
_cell.angle_beta   90.00
_cell.angle_gamma   90.00
#
_symmetry.space_group_name_H-M   'P 1'
#
loop_
_entity.id
_entity.type
_entity.pdbx_description
1 polymer ?
#
loop_
_entity_poly.entity_id
_entity_poly.type
_entity_poly.pdbx_seq_one_letter_code
_entity_poly.pdbx_strand_id
1 'polypeptide(L)'
;MSRRSRNMRSSSNLGGLIGLLSEATTLAVRVGKHSPVEKVRNLSQTVENFLDANDPRLMARRLLVDESHQLERGDHVYVQRVGYTHHGIYVGGGRVVHYLLNQGILEDSLENFASGMNVQRKNSIQRYSDRETVRRAYSRIGEDKYNLFHNNCEHFASWCRNGS
;
A
#
# COMPACT_ATOMS: atom_id res chain seq x y z
N MET A 1 -35.32 -49.72 -9.34
CA MET A 1 -35.45 -48.40 -10.02
C MET A 1 -34.36 -47.49 -9.47
N SER A 2 -33.17 -47.50 -10.06
CA SER A 2 -32.59 -46.41 -10.87
C SER A 2 -32.79 -44.99 -10.32
N ARG A 3 -31.74 -44.39 -9.76
CA ARG A 3 -31.03 -43.23 -10.37
C ARG A 3 -29.72 -42.90 -9.63
N ARG A 4 -28.63 -42.82 -10.41
CA ARG A 4 -27.32 -42.27 -10.07
C ARG A 4 -27.39 -40.75 -9.87
N SER A 5 -26.56 -40.22 -8.97
CA SER A 5 -25.91 -38.90 -9.10
C SER A 5 -24.60 -38.96 -8.28
N ARG A 6 -23.47 -39.36 -8.88
CA ARG A 6 -22.40 -38.49 -9.42
C ARG A 6 -22.02 -37.30 -8.52
N ASN A 7 -21.00 -37.56 -7.70
CA ASN A 7 -19.83 -36.74 -7.41
C ASN A 7 -19.71 -35.42 -8.23
N MET A 8 -19.50 -34.29 -7.56
CA MET A 8 -18.57 -33.24 -8.00
C MET A 8 -18.15 -32.41 -6.78
N ARG A 9 -16.95 -32.72 -6.27
CA ARG A 9 -16.15 -31.79 -5.47
C ARG A 9 -15.88 -30.57 -6.34
N SER A 10 -16.27 -29.37 -5.90
CA SER A 10 -15.68 -28.13 -6.40
C SER A 10 -14.75 -27.60 -5.32
N SER A 11 -13.57 -28.20 -5.27
CA SER A 11 -12.41 -27.74 -4.51
C SER A 11 -11.35 -27.36 -5.53
N SER A 12 -11.44 -26.14 -6.09
CA SER A 12 -10.33 -25.57 -6.86
C SER A 12 -10.66 -24.16 -7.31
N ASN A 13 -10.06 -23.17 -6.65
CA ASN A 13 -9.52 -22.02 -7.37
C ASN A 13 -8.40 -21.30 -6.63
N LEU A 14 -8.26 -21.52 -5.31
CA LEU A 14 -7.14 -20.96 -4.55
C LEU A 14 -5.79 -21.57 -4.96
N GLY A 15 -5.75 -22.88 -5.24
CA GLY A 15 -4.52 -23.56 -5.70
C GLY A 15 -4.07 -23.13 -7.10
N GLY A 16 -5.00 -22.79 -7.99
CA GLY A 16 -4.70 -22.27 -9.33
C GLY A 16 -4.15 -20.83 -9.29
N LEU A 17 -4.71 -20.00 -8.41
CA LEU A 17 -4.26 -18.62 -8.19
C LEU A 17 -2.87 -18.57 -7.53
N ILE A 18 -2.60 -19.44 -6.54
CA ILE A 18 -1.27 -19.55 -5.91
C ILE A 18 -0.23 -20.04 -6.94
N GLY A 19 -0.60 -20.98 -7.81
CA GLY A 19 0.26 -21.46 -8.90
C GLY A 19 0.61 -20.34 -9.89
N LEU A 20 -0.40 -19.59 -10.35
CA LEU A 20 -0.21 -18.45 -11.26
C LEU A 20 0.63 -17.33 -10.64
N LEU A 21 0.47 -17.04 -9.35
CA LEU A 21 1.25 -16.04 -8.62
C LEU A 21 2.70 -16.48 -8.42
N SER A 22 2.94 -17.76 -8.11
CA SER A 22 4.28 -18.33 -7.99
C SER A 22 5.02 -18.31 -9.33
N GLU A 23 4.33 -18.66 -10.42
CA GLU A 23 4.89 -18.62 -11.77
C GLU A 23 5.17 -17.20 -12.23
N ALA A 24 4.26 -16.25 -11.99
CA ALA A 24 4.46 -14.84 -12.30
C ALA A 24 5.64 -14.24 -11.53
N THR A 25 5.78 -14.58 -10.24
CA THR A 25 6.90 -14.14 -9.40
C THR A 25 8.22 -14.76 -9.87
N THR A 26 8.22 -16.06 -10.18
CA THR A 26 9.41 -16.77 -10.70
C THR A 26 9.83 -16.23 -12.06
N LEU A 27 8.87 -15.91 -12.93
CA LEU A 27 9.12 -15.31 -14.24
C LEU A 27 9.68 -13.88 -14.11
N ALA A 28 9.15 -13.08 -13.18
CA ALA A 28 9.66 -11.74 -12.90
C ALA A 28 11.11 -11.75 -12.38
N VAL A 29 11.47 -12.73 -11.54
CA VAL A 29 12.85 -12.92 -11.05
C VAL A 29 13.79 -13.43 -12.16
N ARG A 30 13.28 -14.22 -13.10
CA ARG A 30 14.10 -14.86 -14.16
C ARG A 30 14.39 -13.97 -15.36
N VAL A 31 13.60 -12.92 -15.59
CA VAL A 31 13.74 -12.00 -16.75
C VAL A 31 14.76 -10.86 -16.51
N GLY A 32 15.59 -10.98 -15.47
CA GLY A 32 16.74 -10.11 -15.23
C GLY A 32 17.88 -10.33 -16.24
N LYS A 33 17.67 -9.94 -17.51
CA LYS A 33 18.70 -9.56 -18.50
C LYS A 33 17.99 -9.05 -19.76
N HIS A 34 18.28 -7.80 -20.12
CA HIS A 34 17.76 -7.01 -21.25
C HIS A 34 16.38 -6.34 -21.04
N SER A 35 16.40 -5.19 -20.36
CA SER A 35 15.42 -4.08 -20.30
C SER A 35 14.01 -4.31 -20.89
N PRO A 36 13.02 -4.60 -20.02
CA PRO A 36 11.67 -4.05 -20.18
C PRO A 36 11.03 -3.77 -18.81
N VAL A 37 11.57 -2.80 -18.07
CA VAL A 37 11.14 -2.46 -16.70
C VAL A 37 9.67 -1.97 -16.63
N GLU A 38 9.14 -1.39 -17.72
CA GLU A 38 7.77 -0.87 -17.77
C GLU A 38 6.69 -1.96 -17.85
N LYS A 39 6.94 -3.08 -18.53
CA LYS A 39 5.95 -4.16 -18.71
C LYS A 39 5.71 -4.95 -17.42
N VAL A 40 6.75 -5.12 -16.61
CA VAL A 40 6.65 -5.78 -15.29
C VAL A 40 5.92 -4.88 -14.29
N ARG A 41 6.12 -3.55 -14.36
CA ARG A 41 5.51 -2.57 -13.43
C ARG A 41 4.00 -2.41 -13.62
N ASN A 42 3.53 -2.39 -14.88
CA ASN A 42 2.08 -2.32 -15.16
C ASN A 42 1.35 -3.60 -14.73
N LEU A 43 2.04 -4.74 -14.78
CA LEU A 43 1.48 -6.02 -14.35
C LEU A 43 1.36 -6.11 -12.82
N SER A 44 2.38 -5.67 -12.07
CA SER A 44 2.33 -5.64 -10.60
C SER A 44 1.19 -4.79 -10.06
N GLN A 45 1.03 -3.56 -10.56
CA GLN A 45 -0.05 -2.67 -10.11
C GLN A 45 -1.45 -3.21 -10.46
N THR A 46 -1.59 -3.89 -11.60
CA THR A 46 -2.86 -4.50 -12.02
C THR A 46 -3.20 -5.74 -11.18
N VAL A 47 -2.19 -6.55 -10.83
CA VAL A 47 -2.35 -7.70 -9.93
C VAL A 47 -2.62 -7.24 -8.50
N GLU A 48 -1.97 -6.17 -8.03
CA GLU A 48 -2.23 -5.55 -6.72
C GLU A 48 -3.66 -5.02 -6.64
N ASN A 49 -4.13 -4.26 -7.63
CA ASN A 49 -5.52 -3.79 -7.71
C ASN A 49 -6.52 -4.97 -7.73
N PHE A 50 -6.15 -6.12 -8.31
CA PHE A 50 -6.98 -7.33 -8.34
C PHE A 50 -6.99 -8.10 -7.00
N LEU A 51 -5.88 -8.10 -6.26
CA LEU A 51 -5.80 -8.64 -4.90
C LEU A 51 -6.58 -7.75 -3.92
N ASP A 52 -6.46 -6.42 -4.04
CA ASP A 52 -7.18 -5.42 -3.23
C ASP A 52 -8.71 -5.45 -3.47
N ALA A 53 -9.14 -5.89 -4.66
CA ALA A 53 -10.56 -5.99 -5.01
C ALA A 53 -11.31 -7.17 -4.35
N ASN A 54 -10.60 -8.16 -3.79
CA ASN A 54 -11.18 -9.42 -3.28
C ASN A 54 -11.13 -9.54 -1.72
N ASP A 55 -11.81 -8.58 -1.09
CA ASP A 55 -12.49 -8.48 0.23
C ASP A 55 -12.06 -9.24 1.52
N PRO A 56 -11.26 -8.59 2.39
CA PRO A 56 -11.17 -8.82 3.84
C PRO A 56 -11.68 -7.63 4.69
N ARG A 57 -12.65 -6.85 4.19
CA ARG A 57 -12.92 -5.47 4.62
C ARG A 57 -13.51 -5.30 6.03
N LEU A 58 -14.19 -6.32 6.57
CA LEU A 58 -14.91 -6.17 7.84
C LEU A 58 -14.00 -6.23 9.09
N MET A 59 -12.90 -7.00 9.03
CA MET A 59 -11.94 -7.11 10.14
C MET A 59 -10.90 -5.99 10.09
N ALA A 60 -10.42 -5.65 8.89
CA ALA A 60 -9.51 -4.53 8.70
C ALA A 60 -10.11 -3.23 9.21
N ARG A 61 -11.39 -2.94 8.94
CA ARG A 61 -12.06 -1.73 9.45
C ARG A 61 -12.01 -1.60 10.98
N ARG A 62 -12.14 -2.72 11.72
CA ARG A 62 -12.13 -2.70 13.19
C ARG A 62 -10.72 -2.52 13.75
N LEU A 63 -9.71 -3.13 13.14
CA LEU A 63 -8.30 -2.96 13.50
C LEU A 63 -7.79 -1.56 13.15
N LEU A 64 -8.18 -1.02 11.99
CA LEU A 64 -7.80 0.32 11.56
C LEU A 64 -8.39 1.42 12.45
N VAL A 65 -9.63 1.23 12.92
CA VAL A 65 -10.24 2.14 13.89
C VAL A 65 -9.47 2.12 15.21
N ASP A 66 -9.07 0.95 15.71
CA ASP A 66 -8.33 0.82 16.98
C ASP A 66 -6.90 1.42 16.88
N GLU A 67 -6.19 1.15 15.80
CA GLU A 67 -4.88 1.76 15.47
C GLU A 67 -4.97 3.29 15.36
N SER A 68 -6.04 3.82 14.76
CA SER A 68 -6.22 5.28 14.58
C SER A 68 -6.33 6.06 15.89
N HIS A 69 -6.74 5.41 16.99
CA HIS A 69 -6.84 6.05 18.31
C HIS A 69 -5.47 6.26 18.97
N GLN A 70 -4.43 5.55 18.51
CA GLN A 70 -3.07 5.71 19.01
C GLN A 70 -2.21 6.64 18.15
N LEU A 71 -2.67 6.99 16.95
CA LEU A 71 -1.95 7.87 16.03
C LEU A 71 -2.12 9.34 16.41
N GLU A 72 -1.01 10.06 16.36
CA GLU A 72 -0.95 11.49 16.62
C GLU A 72 -0.62 12.24 15.32
N ARG A 73 -1.16 13.46 15.20
CA ARG A 73 -0.87 14.32 14.03
C ARG A 73 0.63 14.45 13.85
N GLY A 74 1.12 14.34 12.61
CA GLY A 74 2.55 14.40 12.30
C GLY A 74 3.25 13.04 12.33
N ASP A 75 2.57 11.97 12.77
CA ASP A 75 3.13 10.63 12.71
C ASP A 75 3.51 10.21 11.30
N HIS A 76 4.73 9.67 11.17
CA HIS A 76 5.12 8.88 10.01
C HIS A 76 4.45 7.53 10.12
N VAL A 77 3.53 7.25 9.20
CA VAL A 77 2.82 5.97 9.15
C VAL A 77 3.23 5.19 7.92
N TYR A 78 3.17 3.87 8.01
CA TYR A 78 3.40 2.98 6.88
C TYR A 78 2.55 1.72 6.93
N VAL A 79 2.38 1.09 5.76
CA VAL A 79 1.77 -0.23 5.61
C VAL A 79 2.68 -1.15 4.81
N GLN A 80 2.67 -2.44 5.16
CA GLN A 80 3.38 -3.46 4.39
C GLN A 80 2.55 -3.83 3.14
N ARG A 81 3.14 -3.66 1.96
CA ARG A 81 2.64 -4.16 0.67
C ARG A 81 3.48 -5.34 0.21
N VAL A 82 3.03 -6.04 -0.82
CA VAL A 82 3.79 -7.15 -1.40
C VAL A 82 5.03 -6.59 -2.11
N GLY A 83 6.19 -6.79 -1.50
CA GLY A 83 7.47 -6.34 -2.05
C GLY A 83 7.83 -4.88 -1.80
N TYR A 84 7.03 -4.12 -1.04
CA TYR A 84 7.37 -2.75 -0.61
C TYR A 84 6.62 -2.28 0.64
N THR A 85 7.01 -1.13 1.19
CA THR A 85 6.26 -0.41 2.21
C THR A 85 5.72 0.89 1.63
N HIS A 86 4.47 1.22 1.94
CA HIS A 86 3.87 2.50 1.54
C HIS A 86 3.84 3.45 2.73
N HIS A 87 4.30 4.69 2.53
CA HIS A 87 4.55 5.65 3.61
C HIS A 87 3.68 6.91 3.46
N GLY A 88 3.33 7.52 4.59
CA GLY A 88 2.58 8.77 4.64
C GLY A 88 2.72 9.50 5.97
N ILE A 89 2.11 10.68 6.05
CA ILE A 89 2.00 11.50 7.25
C ILE A 89 0.54 11.51 7.72
N TYR A 90 0.29 11.05 8.94
CA TYR A 90 -1.03 11.15 9.54
C TYR A 90 -1.34 12.62 9.88
N VAL A 91 -2.43 13.15 9.33
CA VAL A 91 -2.82 14.57 9.48
C VAL A 91 -4.03 14.75 10.42
N GLY A 92 -4.42 13.68 11.12
CA GLY A 92 -5.51 13.66 12.09
C GLY A 92 -6.88 13.42 11.45
N GLY A 93 -7.86 13.04 12.27
CA GLY A 93 -9.23 12.80 11.83
C GLY A 93 -9.35 11.61 10.85
N GLY A 94 -8.50 10.59 10.99
CA GLY A 94 -8.52 9.42 10.11
C GLY A 94 -8.02 9.72 8.69
N ARG A 95 -7.12 10.69 8.51
CA ARG A 95 -6.59 11.09 7.20
C ARG A 95 -5.07 11.06 7.13
N VAL A 96 -4.54 10.75 5.96
CA VAL A 96 -3.11 10.62 5.69
C VAL A 96 -2.77 11.37 4.40
N VAL A 97 -1.68 12.13 4.41
CA VAL A 97 -1.08 12.66 3.18
C VAL A 97 0.05 11.73 2.76
N HIS A 98 0.04 11.30 1.50
CA HIS A 98 1.00 10.34 0.97
C HIS A 98 1.31 10.59 -0.51
N TYR A 99 2.43 10.06 -0.98
CA TYR A 99 2.84 10.16 -2.38
C TYR A 99 2.44 8.88 -3.13
N LEU A 100 1.43 8.97 -4.00
CA LEU A 100 0.93 7.86 -4.79
C LEU A 100 1.43 7.91 -6.24
N LEU A 101 1.78 6.75 -6.79
CA LEU A 101 2.17 6.62 -8.20
C LEU A 101 1.05 7.14 -9.12
N ASN A 102 1.43 7.91 -10.15
CA ASN A 102 0.54 8.47 -11.18
C ASN A 102 -0.53 9.45 -10.68
N GLN A 103 -0.61 9.70 -9.37
CA GLN A 103 -1.54 10.66 -8.77
C GLN A 103 -0.84 11.79 -8.01
N GLY A 104 0.45 11.63 -7.70
CA GLY A 104 1.21 12.64 -6.98
C GLY A 104 1.01 12.57 -5.47
N ILE A 105 1.37 13.64 -4.79
CA ILE A 105 1.10 13.80 -3.36
C ILE A 105 -0.35 14.23 -3.17
N LEU A 106 -1.11 13.46 -2.40
CA LEU A 106 -2.53 13.70 -2.13
C LEU A 106 -2.89 13.35 -0.69
N GLU A 107 -4.06 13.83 -0.25
CA GLU A 107 -4.68 13.43 1.01
C GLU A 107 -5.70 12.33 0.75
N ASP A 108 -5.65 11.28 1.56
CA ASP A 108 -6.61 10.17 1.51
C ASP A 108 -7.09 9.79 2.91
N SER A 109 -8.17 9.01 2.96
CA SER A 109 -8.60 8.37 4.19
C SER A 109 -7.55 7.35 4.67
N LEU A 110 -7.45 7.17 5.98
CA LEU A 110 -6.60 6.15 6.59
C LEU A 110 -7.00 4.74 6.12
N GLU A 111 -8.28 4.53 5.83
CA GLU A 111 -8.81 3.27 5.30
C GLU A 111 -8.28 2.96 3.90
N ASN A 112 -8.33 3.94 2.99
CA ASN A 112 -7.78 3.78 1.64
C ASN A 112 -6.26 3.70 1.67
N PHE A 113 -5.59 4.51 2.50
CA PHE A 113 -4.14 4.39 2.73
C PHE A 113 -3.79 2.98 3.19
N ALA A 114 -4.60 2.39 4.08
CA ALA A 114 -4.37 1.08 4.63
C ALA A 114 -4.56 -0.05 3.60
N SER A 115 -5.53 0.07 2.69
CA SER A 115 -5.96 -1.00 1.76
C SER A 115 -6.10 -2.36 2.46
N GLY A 116 -6.73 -2.38 3.63
CA GLY A 116 -6.92 -3.61 4.41
C GLY A 116 -5.71 -4.12 5.21
N MET A 117 -4.57 -3.43 5.15
CA MET A 117 -3.36 -3.77 5.91
C MET A 117 -3.26 -2.97 7.22
N ASN A 118 -2.58 -3.51 8.23
CA ASN A 118 -2.33 -2.78 9.48
C ASN A 118 -1.39 -1.59 9.24
N VAL A 119 -1.85 -0.40 9.63
CA VAL A 119 -1.03 0.81 9.66
C VAL A 119 -0.09 0.72 10.85
N GLN A 120 1.16 1.13 10.66
CA GLN A 120 2.17 1.14 11.72
C GLN A 120 2.83 2.50 11.81
N ARG A 121 3.12 2.96 13.03
CA ARG A 121 3.96 4.14 13.25
C ARG A 121 5.42 3.78 12.98
N LYS A 122 6.09 4.55 12.12
CA LYS A 122 7.53 4.46 11.88
C LYS A 122 8.27 5.39 12.84
N ASN A 123 9.21 4.83 13.61
CA ASN A 123 10.13 5.62 14.41
C ASN A 123 11.16 6.31 13.48
N SER A 124 10.84 7.52 13.04
CA SER A 124 11.69 8.33 12.17
C SER A 124 12.06 9.66 12.81
N ILE A 125 13.24 10.17 12.47
CA ILE A 125 13.79 11.42 13.00
C ILE A 125 12.76 12.55 12.84
N GLN A 126 12.42 13.20 13.95
CA GLN A 126 11.50 14.33 14.03
C GLN A 126 12.31 15.57 14.43
N ARG A 127 12.56 16.48 13.48
CA ARG A 127 13.19 17.79 13.77
C ARG A 127 12.19 18.92 13.80
N TYR A 128 11.13 18.81 13.02
CA TYR A 128 10.04 19.78 13.01
C TYR A 128 9.03 19.44 14.10
N SER A 129 8.10 20.36 14.41
CA SER A 129 6.96 20.03 15.27
C SER A 129 5.90 19.28 14.48
N ASP A 130 4.98 18.58 15.15
CA ASP A 130 3.85 17.91 14.49
C ASP A 130 3.06 18.85 13.57
N ARG A 131 2.83 20.09 14.04
CA ARG A 131 2.17 21.14 13.26
C ARG A 131 2.95 21.48 11.99
N GLU A 132 4.27 21.62 12.09
CA GLU A 132 5.10 21.93 10.92
C GLU A 132 5.23 20.72 9.99
N THR A 133 5.34 19.49 10.50
CA THR A 133 5.30 18.27 9.69
C THR A 133 4.02 18.22 8.85
N VAL A 134 2.86 18.46 9.48
CA VAL A 134 1.56 18.50 8.77
C VAL A 134 1.53 19.63 7.76
N ARG A 135 1.98 20.84 8.11
CA ARG A 135 2.05 21.98 7.18
C ARG A 135 2.90 21.65 5.95
N ARG A 136 4.03 20.99 6.16
CA ARG A 136 4.95 20.56 5.09
C ARG A 136 4.30 19.50 4.20
N ALA A 137 3.62 18.52 4.79
CA ALA A 137 2.88 17.52 4.02
C ALA A 137 1.86 18.17 3.07
N TYR A 138 1.06 19.10 3.58
CA TYR A 138 0.10 19.86 2.77
C TYR A 138 0.76 20.73 1.70
N SER A 139 1.94 21.30 1.98
CA SER A 139 2.64 22.21 1.05
C SER A 139 3.07 21.57 -0.27
N ARG A 140 3.04 20.23 -0.35
CA ARG A 140 3.45 19.48 -1.53
C ARG A 140 2.31 18.74 -2.22
N ILE A 141 1.06 18.93 -1.80
CA ILE A 141 -0.09 18.35 -2.51
C ILE A 141 -0.04 18.76 -3.99
N GLY A 142 -0.25 17.78 -4.87
CA GLY A 142 -0.18 17.93 -6.32
C GLY A 142 1.22 17.80 -6.93
N GLU A 143 2.28 17.63 -6.13
CA GLU A 143 3.61 17.34 -6.69
C GLU A 143 3.65 15.92 -7.30
N ASP A 144 4.15 15.80 -8.53
CA ASP A 144 4.10 14.59 -9.35
C ASP A 144 5.47 14.18 -9.95
N LYS A 145 6.56 14.70 -9.41
CA LYS A 145 7.96 14.42 -9.82
C LYS A 145 8.50 13.04 -9.41
N TYR A 146 7.77 11.97 -9.70
CA TYR A 146 7.98 10.65 -9.09
C TYR A 146 9.18 9.86 -9.64
N ASN A 147 10.16 9.53 -8.79
CA ASN A 147 11.21 8.51 -9.01
C ASN A 147 11.13 7.27 -8.05
N LEU A 148 10.35 6.23 -8.42
CA LEU A 148 10.35 4.83 -7.91
C LEU A 148 10.18 4.50 -6.38
N PHE A 149 8.90 4.35 -5.98
CA PHE A 149 8.22 3.44 -5.01
C PHE A 149 8.56 3.30 -3.54
N HIS A 150 9.82 3.27 -3.12
CA HIS A 150 10.13 3.24 -1.67
C HIS A 150 10.69 4.58 -1.24
N ASN A 151 11.66 5.03 -2.04
CA ASN A 151 12.36 6.26 -1.81
C ASN A 151 11.39 7.44 -1.80
N ASN A 152 10.49 7.62 -2.76
CA ASN A 152 9.68 8.85 -2.76
C ASN A 152 8.71 9.01 -1.60
N CYS A 153 7.96 7.96 -1.24
CA CYS A 153 6.97 8.07 -0.17
C CYS A 153 7.67 8.14 1.19
N GLU A 154 8.74 7.37 1.40
CA GLU A 154 9.56 7.44 2.61
C GLU A 154 10.34 8.75 2.70
N HIS A 155 10.94 9.23 1.60
CA HIS A 155 11.61 10.53 1.53
C HIS A 155 10.61 11.66 1.71
N PHE A 156 9.40 11.55 1.15
CA PHE A 156 8.37 12.55 1.38
C PHE A 156 8.04 12.63 2.88
N ALA A 157 7.78 11.50 3.54
CA ALA A 157 7.48 11.46 4.96
C ALA A 157 8.68 11.94 5.81
N SER A 158 9.90 11.56 5.45
CA SER A 158 11.14 12.00 6.10
C SER A 158 11.37 13.50 5.92
N TRP A 159 11.18 14.01 4.71
CA TRP A 159 11.28 15.43 4.38
C TRP A 159 10.24 16.25 5.13
N CYS A 160 9.03 15.74 5.32
CA CYS A 160 8.02 16.38 6.15
C CYS A 160 8.49 16.50 7.60
N ARG A 161 9.11 15.45 8.16
CA ARG A 161 9.50 15.39 9.59
C ARG A 161 10.83 16.05 9.93
N ASN A 162 11.78 16.04 9.00
CA ASN A 162 13.14 16.51 9.28
C ASN A 162 13.86 17.23 8.13
N GLY A 163 13.24 17.33 6.95
CA GLY A 163 13.75 18.11 5.82
C GLY A 163 14.78 17.42 4.94
N SER A 164 15.06 16.13 5.19
CA SER A 164 15.98 15.28 4.40
C SER A 164 15.23 14.26 3.56
#